data_AF-A0A2N2KES9-F1
#
_entry.id   AF-A0A2N2KES9-F1
#
_cell.length_a   1.000
_cell.length_b   1.000
_cell.length_c   1.000
_cell.angle_alpha   90.00
_cell.angle_beta   90.00
_cell.angle_gamma   90.00
#
_symmetry.space_group_name_H-M   'P 1'
#
loop_
_entity.id
_entity.type
_entity.pdbx_description
1 polymer ?
#
loop_
_entity_poly.entity_id
_entity_poly.type
_entity_poly.pdbx_seq_one_letter_code
_entity_poly.pdbx_strand_id
1 'polypeptide(L)'
;MESAKKQSKESVEQELTSGIRILMEKNRLTACLDCGKCSAVCPMVRVYGEYVHNRGTRSIVERLSFDPEGLADETLWYCLACKECTFFCPSGVDFQNFMMGFRELMISHGHKEYAHFCSQCGAYLMPKRQLEVLKTTMNGTADLLYECPNCKKNRHGAVLFKLSSKGRSFTLQT
;
A
#
# COMPACT_ATOMS: atom_id res chain seq x y z
N MET A 1 -8.12 -35.80 -3.25
CA MET A 1 -7.16 -34.67 -3.14
C MET A 1 -7.78 -33.33 -3.54
N GLU A 2 -8.83 -33.31 -4.39
CA GLU A 2 -9.63 -32.11 -4.73
C GLU A 2 -10.27 -31.40 -3.52
N SER A 3 -10.85 -32.16 -2.58
CA SER A 3 -11.66 -31.59 -1.48
C SER A 3 -10.85 -30.84 -0.42
N ALA A 4 -9.60 -31.26 -0.16
CA ALA A 4 -8.74 -30.61 0.83
C ALA A 4 -8.21 -29.24 0.36
N LYS A 5 -7.93 -29.09 -0.95
CA LYS A 5 -7.55 -27.79 -1.55
C LYS A 5 -8.72 -26.81 -1.60
N LYS A 6 -9.94 -27.32 -1.76
CA LYS A 6 -11.17 -26.50 -1.77
C LYS A 6 -11.48 -25.96 -0.38
N GLN A 7 -11.42 -26.82 0.65
CA GLN A 7 -11.60 -26.42 2.04
C GLN A 7 -10.56 -25.41 2.54
N SER A 8 -9.29 -25.55 2.16
CA SER A 8 -8.25 -24.57 2.53
C SER A 8 -8.40 -23.22 1.82
N LYS A 9 -8.97 -23.22 0.59
CA LYS A 9 -9.19 -21.99 -0.17
C LYS A 9 -10.37 -21.20 0.41
N GLU A 10 -11.42 -21.92 0.77
CA GLU A 10 -12.65 -21.36 1.34
C GLU A 10 -12.41 -20.74 2.73
N SER A 11 -11.55 -21.32 3.55
CA SER A 11 -11.16 -20.74 4.85
C SER A 11 -10.36 -19.44 4.71
N VAL A 12 -9.43 -19.37 3.74
CA VAL A 12 -8.62 -18.17 3.48
C VAL A 12 -9.48 -17.02 2.96
N GLU A 13 -10.45 -17.32 2.09
CA GLU A 13 -11.37 -16.33 1.54
C GLU A 13 -12.32 -15.75 2.61
N GLN A 14 -12.74 -16.58 3.56
CA GLN A 14 -13.49 -16.14 4.74
C GLN A 14 -12.65 -15.22 5.64
N GLU A 15 -11.40 -15.60 5.94
CA GLU A 15 -10.47 -14.78 6.73
C GLU A 15 -10.20 -13.41 6.09
N LEU A 16 -9.96 -13.39 4.78
CA LEU A 16 -9.79 -12.15 4.01
C LEU A 16 -11.03 -11.26 4.09
N THR A 17 -12.21 -11.83 3.87
CA THR A 17 -13.48 -11.10 3.94
C THR A 17 -13.70 -10.50 5.33
N SER A 18 -13.44 -11.27 6.39
CA SER A 18 -13.51 -10.76 7.76
C SER A 18 -12.50 -9.64 8.02
N GLY A 19 -11.26 -9.79 7.55
CA GLY A 19 -10.22 -8.76 7.67
C GLY A 19 -10.59 -7.46 6.96
N ILE A 20 -11.16 -7.55 5.76
CA ILE A 20 -11.64 -6.40 4.99
C ILE A 20 -12.73 -5.66 5.77
N ARG A 21 -13.73 -6.38 6.32
CA ARG A 21 -14.81 -5.77 7.12
C ARG A 21 -14.28 -5.03 8.34
N ILE A 22 -13.33 -5.62 9.07
CA ILE A 22 -12.67 -4.96 10.22
C ILE A 22 -11.97 -3.66 9.77
N LEU A 23 -11.26 -3.69 8.64
CA LEU A 23 -10.64 -2.49 8.08
C LEU A 23 -11.69 -1.44 7.68
N MET A 24 -12.83 -1.85 7.15
CA MET A 24 -13.91 -0.92 6.78
C MET A 24 -14.48 -0.20 7.99
N GLU A 25 -14.77 -0.93 9.06
CA GLU A 25 -15.28 -0.36 10.31
C GLU A 25 -14.25 0.58 10.95
N LYS A 26 -13.00 0.13 11.07
CA LYS A 26 -11.90 0.91 11.65
C LYS A 26 -11.70 2.26 10.95
N ASN A 27 -11.90 2.30 9.63
CA ASN A 27 -11.70 3.49 8.81
C ASN A 27 -13.00 4.24 8.47
N ARG A 28 -14.12 3.90 9.13
CA ARG A 28 -15.43 4.58 9.04
C ARG A 28 -16.05 4.57 7.65
N LEU A 29 -15.83 3.53 6.85
CA LEU A 29 -16.31 3.46 5.46
C LEU A 29 -17.85 3.49 5.38
N THR A 30 -18.54 2.99 6.40
CA THR A 30 -20.01 3.04 6.53
C THR A 30 -20.57 4.46 6.74
N ALA A 31 -19.73 5.45 7.07
CA ALA A 31 -20.12 6.86 7.18
C ALA A 31 -20.09 7.60 5.83
N CYS A 32 -19.77 6.92 4.73
CA CYS A 32 -19.74 7.51 3.40
C CYS A 32 -21.14 8.05 3.01
N LEU A 33 -21.20 9.34 2.64
CA LEU A 33 -22.43 10.01 2.18
C LEU A 33 -22.59 9.99 0.66
N ASP A 34 -21.75 9.24 -0.03
CA ASP A 34 -21.75 9.12 -1.48
C ASP A 34 -21.57 10.43 -2.28
N CYS A 35 -21.00 11.46 -1.66
CA CYS A 35 -20.92 12.82 -2.22
C CYS A 35 -19.93 13.01 -3.38
N GLY A 36 -19.04 12.05 -3.65
CA GLY A 36 -18.10 12.09 -4.78
C GLY A 36 -16.90 13.04 -4.67
N LYS A 37 -16.76 13.82 -3.58
CA LYS A 37 -15.62 14.74 -3.38
C LYS A 37 -14.25 14.05 -3.48
N CYS A 38 -14.13 12.84 -2.94
CA CYS A 38 -12.92 12.04 -3.00
C CYS A 38 -12.48 11.70 -4.45
N SER A 39 -13.44 11.49 -5.37
CA SER A 39 -13.16 11.25 -6.77
C SER A 39 -12.67 12.52 -7.47
N ALA A 40 -13.24 13.67 -7.14
CA ALA A 40 -12.88 14.96 -7.74
C ALA A 40 -11.45 15.41 -7.40
N VAL A 41 -10.95 15.09 -6.20
CA VAL A 41 -9.59 15.46 -5.76
C VAL A 41 -8.54 14.40 -6.07
N CYS A 42 -8.92 13.25 -6.61
CA CYS A 42 -7.99 12.14 -6.77
C CYS A 42 -6.95 12.42 -7.88
N PRO A 43 -5.64 12.39 -7.58
CA PRO A 43 -4.62 12.73 -8.57
C PRO A 43 -4.32 11.61 -9.57
N MET A 44 -5.03 10.48 -9.52
CA MET A 44 -4.72 9.31 -10.34
C MET A 44 -4.74 9.59 -11.84
N VAL A 45 -5.68 10.40 -12.34
CA VAL A 45 -5.74 10.75 -13.78
C VAL A 45 -4.46 11.48 -14.20
N ARG A 46 -3.96 12.38 -13.35
CA ARG A 46 -2.71 13.10 -13.61
C ARG A 46 -1.48 12.19 -13.61
N VAL A 47 -1.50 11.13 -12.79
CA VAL A 47 -0.37 10.20 -12.62
C VAL A 47 -0.38 9.07 -13.66
N TYR A 48 -1.55 8.56 -14.04
CA TYR A 48 -1.70 7.42 -14.95
C TYR A 48 -2.19 7.79 -16.34
N GLY A 49 -2.55 9.05 -16.61
CA GLY A 49 -2.94 9.55 -17.92
C GLY A 49 -4.36 9.21 -18.35
N GLU A 50 -5.06 8.31 -17.65
CA GLU A 50 -6.43 7.93 -17.94
C GLU A 50 -7.28 7.88 -16.67
N TYR A 51 -8.56 8.25 -16.82
CA TYR A 51 -9.57 7.97 -15.80
C TYR A 51 -10.21 6.63 -16.07
N VAL A 52 -10.04 5.69 -15.14
CA VAL A 52 -10.77 4.43 -15.15
C VAL A 52 -11.55 4.33 -13.85
N HIS A 53 -12.88 4.30 -13.97
CA HIS A 53 -13.80 4.41 -12.85
C HIS A 53 -13.48 3.43 -11.71
N ASN A 54 -13.24 2.15 -12.04
CA ASN A 54 -12.96 1.10 -11.07
C ASN A 54 -11.60 1.22 -10.33
N ARG A 55 -10.74 2.16 -10.72
CA ARG A 55 -9.48 2.44 -10.01
C ARG A 55 -9.65 3.47 -8.90
N GLY A 56 -10.78 4.21 -8.90
CA GLY A 56 -11.11 5.22 -7.90
C GLY A 56 -11.22 4.63 -6.49
N THR A 57 -10.67 5.31 -5.48
CA THR A 57 -10.74 4.78 -4.09
C THR A 57 -12.18 4.61 -3.61
N ARG A 58 -13.11 5.48 -4.06
CA ARG A 58 -14.55 5.32 -3.83
C ARG A 58 -15.07 4.02 -4.43
N SER A 59 -14.83 3.80 -5.73
CA SER A 59 -15.29 2.60 -6.44
C SER A 59 -14.67 1.32 -5.88
N ILE A 60 -13.42 1.37 -5.42
CA ILE A 60 -12.77 0.26 -4.70
C ILE A 60 -13.53 -0.04 -3.40
N VAL A 61 -13.85 0.99 -2.60
CA VAL A 61 -14.59 0.82 -1.35
C VAL A 61 -16.00 0.31 -1.60
N GLU A 62 -16.73 0.87 -2.56
CA GLU A 62 -18.06 0.40 -2.95
C GLU A 62 -18.00 -1.07 -3.36
N ARG A 63 -17.09 -1.43 -4.27
CA ARG A 63 -16.90 -2.81 -4.70
C ARG A 63 -16.65 -3.74 -3.52
N LEU A 64 -15.66 -3.44 -2.67
CA LEU A 64 -15.33 -4.27 -1.51
C LEU A 64 -16.44 -4.33 -0.45
N SER A 65 -17.41 -3.41 -0.49
CA SER A 65 -18.58 -3.42 0.40
C SER A 65 -19.66 -4.41 -0.05
N PHE A 66 -19.84 -4.58 -1.36
CA PHE A 66 -20.93 -5.39 -1.94
C PHE A 66 -20.46 -6.73 -2.48
N ASP A 67 -19.23 -6.78 -2.98
CA ASP A 67 -18.65 -7.94 -3.64
C ASP A 67 -17.14 -8.05 -3.32
N PRO A 68 -16.77 -8.79 -2.26
CA PRO A 68 -15.37 -9.09 -2.01
C PRO A 68 -14.78 -10.04 -3.07
N GLU A 69 -15.57 -10.59 -4.00
CA GLU A 69 -15.04 -11.45 -5.06
C GLU A 69 -14.22 -10.61 -6.08
N GLY A 70 -13.03 -11.10 -6.43
CA GLY A 70 -12.09 -10.39 -7.31
C GLY A 70 -11.02 -9.57 -6.60
N LEU A 71 -10.58 -10.03 -5.42
CA LEU A 71 -9.41 -9.48 -4.71
C LEU A 71 -8.09 -9.54 -5.51
N ALA A 72 -8.03 -10.35 -6.58
CA ALA A 72 -6.88 -10.46 -7.47
C ALA A 72 -6.83 -9.37 -8.58
N ASP A 73 -7.63 -8.32 -8.46
CA ASP A 73 -7.71 -7.25 -9.46
C ASP A 73 -6.60 -6.19 -9.28
N GLU A 74 -5.85 -5.91 -10.35
CA GLU A 74 -4.81 -4.88 -10.38
C GLU A 74 -5.36 -3.50 -9.98
N THR A 75 -6.63 -3.20 -10.26
CA THR A 75 -7.23 -1.90 -9.98
C THR A 75 -7.15 -1.47 -8.51
N LEU A 76 -7.12 -2.43 -7.58
CA LEU A 76 -6.93 -2.22 -6.14
C LEU A 76 -5.53 -1.65 -5.80
N TRP A 77 -4.58 -1.76 -6.72
CA TRP A 77 -3.19 -1.37 -6.57
C TRP A 77 -2.85 0.00 -7.20
N TYR A 78 -3.82 0.68 -7.81
CA TYR A 78 -3.60 2.02 -8.40
C TYR A 78 -3.60 3.15 -7.37
N CYS A 79 -4.28 3.00 -6.23
CA CYS A 79 -4.35 4.09 -5.24
C CYS A 79 -2.95 4.50 -4.74
N LEU A 80 -2.63 5.79 -4.84
CA LEU A 80 -1.32 6.36 -4.44
C LEU A 80 -1.11 6.45 -2.92
N ALA A 81 -2.13 6.14 -2.12
CA ALA A 81 -2.13 6.38 -0.67
C ALA A 81 -1.72 7.83 -0.30
N CYS A 82 -2.16 8.81 -1.10
CA CYS A 82 -1.77 10.22 -0.98
C CYS A 82 -2.58 11.05 0.03
N LYS A 83 -3.63 10.47 0.65
CA LYS A 83 -4.49 11.10 1.67
C LYS A 83 -5.47 12.19 1.20
N GLU A 84 -5.41 12.66 -0.04
CA GLU A 84 -6.33 13.69 -0.56
C GLU A 84 -7.81 13.37 -0.29
N CYS A 85 -8.25 12.16 -0.61
CA CYS A 85 -9.62 11.71 -0.38
C CYS A 85 -10.02 11.68 1.10
N THR A 86 -9.11 11.29 2.00
CA THR A 86 -9.33 11.32 3.46
C THR A 86 -9.48 12.77 3.93
N PHE A 87 -8.60 13.67 3.47
CA PHE A 87 -8.58 15.06 3.91
C PHE A 87 -9.87 15.81 3.52
N PHE A 88 -10.36 15.61 2.29
CA PHE A 88 -11.56 16.29 1.80
C PHE A 88 -12.88 15.58 2.16
N CYS A 89 -12.85 14.46 2.89
CA CYS A 89 -14.05 13.74 3.24
C CYS A 89 -14.85 14.47 4.33
N PRO A 90 -16.08 14.95 4.06
CA PRO A 90 -16.88 15.65 5.06
C PRO A 90 -17.37 14.73 6.20
N SER A 91 -17.44 13.42 5.94
CA SER A 91 -17.88 12.42 6.93
C SER A 91 -16.74 11.81 7.74
N GLY A 92 -15.49 12.19 7.45
CA GLY A 92 -14.30 11.66 8.13
C GLY A 92 -13.96 10.20 7.77
N VAL A 93 -14.26 9.76 6.55
CA VAL A 93 -13.84 8.43 6.03
C VAL A 93 -12.32 8.43 5.81
N ASP A 94 -11.62 7.43 6.34
CA ASP A 94 -10.17 7.30 6.19
C ASP A 94 -9.77 6.32 5.07
N PHE A 95 -9.94 6.79 3.84
CA PHE A 95 -9.61 6.04 2.63
C PHE A 95 -8.14 5.63 2.54
N GLN A 96 -7.21 6.51 2.95
CA GLN A 96 -5.77 6.22 2.87
C GLN A 96 -5.41 5.03 3.75
N ASN A 97 -5.77 5.07 5.03
CA ASN A 97 -5.43 4.01 5.98
C ASN A 97 -6.16 2.71 5.64
N PHE A 98 -7.38 2.78 5.12
CA PHE A 98 -8.06 1.62 4.55
C PHE A 98 -7.24 0.98 3.42
N MET A 99 -6.81 1.74 2.42
CA MET A 99 -6.06 1.20 1.28
C MET A 99 -4.69 0.63 1.68
N MET A 100 -4.01 1.24 2.66
CA MET A 100 -2.75 0.72 3.18
C MET A 100 -2.95 -0.61 3.92
N GLY A 101 -3.89 -0.65 4.88
CA GLY A 101 -4.20 -1.86 5.63
C GLY A 101 -4.74 -2.98 4.74
N PHE A 102 -5.53 -2.64 3.72
CA PHE A 102 -6.01 -3.58 2.71
C PHE A 102 -4.85 -4.26 2.00
N ARG A 103 -3.86 -3.51 1.52
CA ARG A 103 -2.69 -4.08 0.84
C ARG A 103 -1.84 -4.94 1.76
N GLU A 104 -1.66 -4.53 3.01
CA GLU A 104 -0.95 -5.33 4.02
C GLU A 104 -1.65 -6.67 4.25
N LEU A 105 -2.98 -6.65 4.40
CA LEU A 105 -3.80 -7.85 4.53
C LEU A 105 -3.68 -8.76 3.29
N MET A 106 -3.77 -8.19 2.09
CA MET A 106 -3.62 -8.93 0.84
C MET A 106 -2.24 -9.61 0.73
N ILE A 107 -1.18 -8.88 1.04
CA ILE A 107 0.21 -9.38 1.00
C ILE A 107 0.41 -10.50 2.01
N SER A 108 -0.17 -10.41 3.21
CA SER A 108 -0.05 -11.46 4.23
C SER A 108 -0.72 -12.77 3.82
N HIS A 109 -1.72 -12.71 2.93
CA HIS A 109 -2.42 -13.87 2.37
C HIS A 109 -1.88 -14.30 0.99
N GLY A 110 -0.72 -13.78 0.58
CA GLY A 110 -0.02 -14.23 -0.63
C GLY A 110 -0.34 -13.46 -1.91
N HIS A 111 -1.24 -12.48 -1.87
CA HIS A 111 -1.56 -11.62 -3.00
C HIS A 111 -0.50 -10.54 -3.20
N LYS A 112 0.55 -10.90 -3.94
CA LYS A 112 1.76 -10.08 -4.11
C LYS A 112 2.04 -9.73 -5.58
N GLU A 113 1.14 -10.08 -6.48
CA GLU A 113 1.32 -10.02 -7.93
C GLU A 113 1.62 -8.58 -8.38
N TYR A 114 0.98 -7.61 -7.74
CA TYR A 114 1.11 -6.18 -8.05
C TYR A 114 1.93 -5.39 -7.02
N ALA A 115 2.52 -6.07 -6.03
CA ALA A 115 3.35 -5.46 -5.01
C ALA A 115 4.84 -5.41 -5.44
N HIS A 116 5.50 -4.30 -5.12
CA HIS A 116 6.95 -4.18 -5.19
C HIS A 116 7.53 -4.13 -3.77
N PHE A 117 8.66 -4.82 -3.58
CA PHE A 117 9.30 -5.01 -2.28
C PHE A 117 10.73 -4.47 -2.29
N CYS A 118 11.17 -3.98 -1.15
CA CYS A 118 12.53 -3.52 -0.93
C CYS A 118 13.54 -4.65 -1.20
N SER A 119 14.57 -4.37 -2.02
CA SER A 119 15.62 -5.36 -2.34
C SER A 119 16.49 -5.73 -1.13
N GLN A 120 16.51 -4.90 -0.10
CA GLN A 120 17.40 -5.05 1.06
C GLN A 120 16.75 -5.80 2.23
N CYS A 121 15.47 -5.51 2.53
CA CYS A 121 14.79 -6.07 3.70
C CYS A 121 13.51 -6.84 3.37
N GLY A 122 13.10 -6.90 2.10
CA GLY A 122 11.87 -7.58 1.68
C GLY A 122 10.57 -6.90 2.12
N ALA A 123 10.64 -5.74 2.79
CA ALA A 123 9.45 -4.99 3.17
C ALA A 123 8.67 -4.51 1.94
N TYR A 124 7.35 -4.50 2.03
CA TYR A 124 6.50 -3.87 1.01
C TYR A 124 6.88 -2.40 0.86
N LEU A 125 7.08 -1.95 -0.38
CA LEU A 125 7.48 -0.59 -0.68
C LEU A 125 6.34 0.20 -1.32
N MET A 126 5.81 -0.30 -2.43
CA MET A 126 4.74 0.35 -3.20
C MET A 126 4.16 -0.64 -4.24
N PRO A 127 3.05 -0.32 -4.89
CA PRO A 127 2.58 -1.04 -6.08
C PRO A 127 3.55 -0.96 -7.26
N LYS A 128 3.62 -2.00 -8.09
CA LYS A 128 4.47 -2.06 -9.29
C LYS A 128 4.18 -0.93 -10.29
N ARG A 129 2.90 -0.64 -10.54
CA ARG A 129 2.48 0.46 -11.44
C ARG A 129 2.99 1.82 -10.97
N GLN A 130 3.06 2.06 -9.66
CA GLN A 130 3.62 3.30 -9.11
C GLN A 130 5.12 3.37 -9.33
N LEU A 131 5.83 2.26 -9.12
CA LEU A 131 7.25 2.17 -9.41
C LEU A 131 7.55 2.47 -10.88
N GLU A 132 6.75 1.92 -11.81
CA GLU A 132 6.90 2.17 -13.25
C GLU A 132 6.79 3.65 -13.60
N VAL A 133 5.77 4.34 -13.09
CA VAL A 133 5.60 5.79 -13.30
C VAL A 133 6.76 6.57 -12.68
N LEU A 134 7.23 6.19 -11.48
CA LEU A 134 8.36 6.85 -10.85
C LEU A 134 9.65 6.66 -11.66
N LYS A 135 9.90 5.47 -12.20
CA LYS A 135 11.08 5.19 -13.02
C LYS A 135 11.13 6.05 -14.29
N THR A 136 9.98 6.32 -14.90
CA THR A 136 9.92 7.18 -16.10
C THR A 136 9.98 8.67 -15.76
N THR A 137 9.52 9.05 -14.56
CA THR A 137 9.47 10.47 -14.14
C THR A 137 10.79 10.94 -13.49
N MET A 138 11.53 10.04 -12.83
CA MET A 138 12.74 10.39 -12.06
C MET A 138 14.00 10.31 -12.92
N ASN A 139 14.41 11.44 -13.52
CA ASN A 139 15.64 11.57 -14.29
C ASN A 139 16.89 11.27 -13.45
N GLY A 140 17.49 10.09 -13.62
CA GLY A 140 18.80 9.73 -13.03
C GLY A 140 18.79 9.36 -11.54
N THR A 141 17.61 9.30 -10.90
CA THR A 141 17.46 8.86 -9.49
C THR A 141 16.64 7.58 -9.35
N ALA A 142 16.35 6.90 -10.45
CA ALA A 142 15.61 5.63 -10.47
C ALA A 142 16.27 4.54 -9.60
N ASP A 143 17.59 4.56 -9.47
CA ASP A 143 18.33 3.61 -8.62
C ASP A 143 17.96 3.71 -7.14
N LEU A 144 17.45 4.88 -6.71
CA LEU A 144 16.97 5.07 -5.35
C LEU A 144 15.64 4.36 -5.08
N LEU A 145 14.93 3.85 -6.09
CA LEU A 145 13.60 3.26 -5.92
C LEU A 145 13.63 1.82 -5.41
N TYR A 146 14.80 1.17 -5.36
CA TYR A 146 14.93 -0.23 -4.92
C TYR A 146 15.13 -0.40 -3.41
N GLU A 147 15.35 0.70 -2.68
CA GLU A 147 15.57 0.71 -1.23
C GLU A 147 14.50 1.52 -0.50
N CYS A 148 13.92 0.92 0.53
CA CYS A 148 12.91 1.61 1.34
C CYS A 148 13.53 2.73 2.21
N PRO A 149 12.71 3.71 2.67
CA PRO A 149 13.18 4.81 3.51
C PRO A 149 13.91 4.35 4.78
N ASN A 150 13.46 3.25 5.40
CA ASN A 150 14.08 2.70 6.61
C ASN A 150 15.49 2.14 6.31
N CYS A 151 15.65 1.36 5.24
CA CYS A 151 16.97 0.84 4.83
C CYS A 151 17.94 1.98 4.50
N LYS A 152 17.49 3.00 3.76
CA LYS A 152 18.30 4.20 3.48
C LYS A 152 18.73 4.92 4.75
N LYS A 153 17.79 5.17 5.66
CA LYS A 153 18.07 5.81 6.95
C LYS A 153 19.09 5.01 7.76
N ASN A 154 18.94 3.68 7.82
CA ASN A 154 19.85 2.80 8.53
C ASN A 154 21.26 2.84 7.93
N ARG A 155 21.38 2.84 6.59
CA ARG A 155 22.67 2.98 5.91
C ARG A 155 23.35 4.30 6.22
N HIS A 156 22.62 5.42 6.11
CA HIS A 156 23.17 6.74 6.45
C HIS A 156 23.57 6.81 7.93
N GLY A 157 22.77 6.25 8.83
CA GLY A 157 23.07 6.15 10.25
C GLY A 157 24.35 5.37 10.54
N ALA A 158 24.57 4.25 9.85
CA ALA A 158 25.80 3.46 10.00
C ALA A 158 27.06 4.23 9.56
N VAL A 159 26.96 5.04 8.51
CA VAL A 159 28.06 5.92 8.07
C VAL A 159 28.34 7.00 9.12
N LEU A 160 27.30 7.69 9.59
CA LEU A 160 27.43 8.71 10.64
C LEU A 160 28.03 8.15 11.93
N PHE A 161 27.62 6.95 12.33
CA PHE A 161 28.19 6.26 13.50
C PHE A 161 29.69 5.98 13.33
N LYS A 162 30.11 5.47 12.16
CA LYS A 162 31.52 5.24 11.84
C LYS A 162 32.35 6.52 11.83
N LEU A 163 31.79 7.62 11.33
CA LEU A 163 32.46 8.93 11.36
C LEU A 163 32.58 9.47 12.79
N SER A 164 31.56 9.27 13.62
CA SER A 164 31.56 9.64 15.05
C SER A 164 32.53 8.80 15.89
N SER A 165 32.74 7.53 15.54
CA SER A 165 33.66 6.63 16.26
C SER A 165 35.12 6.75 15.84
N LYS A 166 35.42 7.25 14.63
CA LYS A 166 36.79 7.49 14.14
C LYS A 166 37.61 8.51 14.94
N GLY A 167 37.02 9.17 15.95
CA GLY A 167 37.71 10.04 16.91
C GLY A 167 37.86 9.46 18.32
N ARG A 168 37.38 8.24 18.60
CA ARG A 168 37.50 7.61 19.92
C ARG A 168 38.23 6.27 19.81
N SER A 169 39.53 6.31 20.09
CA SER A 169 40.27 5.13 20.53
C SER A 169 39.67 4.69 21.86
N PHE A 170 38.69 3.80 21.82
CA PHE A 170 38.25 3.09 23.01
C PHE A 170 39.18 1.89 23.17
N THR A 171 40.20 2.06 24.01
CA THR A 171 40.78 0.93 24.74
C THR A 171 39.63 0.30 25.53
N LEU A 172 39.14 -0.84 25.05
CA LEU A 172 38.35 -1.77 25.84
C LEU A 172 39.26 -2.27 26.96
N GLN A 173 39.18 -1.65 28.13
CA GLN A 173 39.67 -2.27 29.36
C GLN A 173 38.55 -3.18 29.88
N THR A 174 38.84 -4.48 29.78
CA THR A 174 38.40 -5.65 30.56
C THR A 174 36.94 -5.73 30.98
#